data_AF-A0A8I0L9Q2-F1
#
_entry.id   AF-A0A8I0L9Q2-F1
#
_cell.length_a   1.000
_cell.length_b   1.000
_cell.length_c   1.000
_cell.angle_alpha   90.00
_cell.angle_beta   90.00
_cell.angle_gamma   90.00
#
_symmetry.space_group_name_H-M   'P 1'
#
loop_
_entity.id
_entity.type
_entity.pdbx_description
1 polymer ?
#
loop_
_entity_poly.entity_id
_entity_poly.type
_entity_poly.pdbx_seq_one_letter_code
_entity_poly.pdbx_strand_id
1 'polypeptide(L)'
;PGIRITPTVQGADASVQVTTWHDGEGEVSIEWLDAAGNTVATGKGPDITLTIFNAHLWNGVKDPYLYSCKARLVVNGTVEDETTTRFGV
;
A
#
# COMPACT_ATOMS: atom_id res chain seq x y z
N PRO A 1 -4.13 12.25 6.72
CA PRO A 1 -4.72 11.20 5.88
C PRO A 1 -5.08 10.01 6.80
N GLY A 2 -6.17 9.29 6.55
CA GLY A 2 -6.56 8.10 7.33
C GLY A 2 -5.72 6.85 7.03
N ILE A 3 -4.46 7.04 6.64
CA ILE A 3 -3.54 5.98 6.23
C ILE A 3 -2.11 6.34 6.62
N ARG A 4 -1.34 5.36 7.09
CA ARG A 4 0.09 5.41 7.38
C ARG A 4 0.76 4.22 6.72
N ILE A 5 1.89 4.46 6.05
CA ILE A 5 2.66 3.45 5.34
C ILE A 5 4.09 3.49 5.85
N THR A 6 4.61 2.34 6.26
CA THR A 6 5.97 2.20 6.82
C THR A 6 6.72 1.09 6.08
N PRO A 7 7.56 1.42 5.10
CA PRO A 7 8.41 0.46 4.41
C PRO A 7 9.64 0.09 5.25
N THR A 8 10.14 -1.14 5.08
CA THR A 8 11.39 -1.66 5.66
C THR A 8 12.06 -2.56 4.64
N VAL A 9 13.25 -2.19 4.18
CA VAL A 9 14.06 -2.97 3.24
C VAL A 9 14.65 -4.20 3.93
N GLN A 10 14.53 -5.36 3.30
CA GLN A 10 15.01 -6.65 3.78
C GLN A 10 15.77 -7.37 2.65
N GLY A 11 17.05 -7.08 2.50
CA GLY A 11 17.85 -7.61 1.40
C GLY A 11 17.38 -7.04 0.06
N ALA A 12 16.91 -7.91 -0.83
CA ALA A 12 16.33 -7.51 -2.12
C ALA A 12 14.83 -7.18 -2.03
N ASP A 13 14.15 -7.58 -0.96
CA ASP A 13 12.72 -7.40 -0.77
C ASP A 13 12.43 -6.19 0.13
N ALA A 14 11.16 -5.83 0.22
CA ALA A 14 10.69 -4.86 1.19
C ALA A 14 9.41 -5.34 1.89
N SER A 15 9.40 -5.26 3.21
CA SER A 15 8.19 -5.40 4.00
C SER A 15 7.57 -4.03 4.21
N VAL A 16 6.29 -3.87 3.91
CA VAL A 16 5.61 -2.59 4.06
C VAL A 16 4.38 -2.78 4.93
N GLN A 17 4.37 -2.11 6.07
CA GLN A 17 3.19 -2.06 6.93
C GLN A 17 2.28 -0.92 6.47
N VAL A 18 0.99 -1.21 6.36
CA VAL A 18 -0.05 -0.20 6.17
C VAL A 18 -1.02 -0.26 7.34
N THR A 19 -1.26 0.90 7.96
CA THR A 19 -2.31 1.11 8.96
C THR A 19 -3.33 2.10 8.39
N THR A 20 -4.61 1.78 8.44
CA THR A 20 -5.71 2.68 8.06
C THR A 20 -6.61 2.99 9.26
N TRP A 21 -7.23 4.15 9.22
CA TRP A 21 -8.25 4.59 10.16
C TRP A 21 -9.45 5.07 9.37
N HIS A 22 -10.63 4.55 9.70
CA HIS A 22 -11.88 4.88 9.06
C HIS A 22 -13.00 4.93 10.09
N ASP A 23 -14.03 5.74 9.80
CA ASP A 23 -15.29 5.73 10.53
C ASP A 23 -16.29 4.84 9.79
N GLY A 24 -17.04 4.01 10.51
CA GLY A 24 -18.04 3.10 9.94
C GLY A 24 -17.59 1.63 9.88
N GLU A 25 -18.55 0.74 9.60
CA GLU A 25 -18.33 -0.70 9.51
C GLU A 25 -18.04 -1.11 8.06
N GLY A 26 -16.98 -1.90 7.85
CA GLY A 26 -16.59 -2.39 6.52
C GLY A 26 -15.25 -3.10 6.57
N GLU A 27 -14.92 -3.82 5.48
CA GLU A 27 -13.63 -4.45 5.30
C GLU A 27 -12.69 -3.51 4.55
N VAL A 28 -11.48 -3.30 5.07
CA VAL A 28 -10.43 -2.59 4.34
C VAL A 28 -9.75 -3.57 3.39
N SER A 29 -9.67 -3.23 2.11
CA SER A 29 -8.81 -3.90 1.14
C SER A 29 -7.67 -2.99 0.72
N ILE A 30 -6.49 -3.59 0.53
CA ILE A 30 -5.25 -2.93 0.16
C ILE A 30 -4.77 -3.50 -1.16
N GLU A 31 -4.38 -2.62 -2.07
CA GLU A 31 -3.74 -2.94 -3.34
C GLU A 31 -2.49 -2.07 -3.51
N TRP A 32 -1.34 -2.69 -3.74
CA TRP A 32 -0.11 -1.99 -4.06
C TRP A 32 0.16 -2.06 -5.55
N LEU A 33 0.49 -0.90 -6.11
CA LEU A 33 0.77 -0.74 -7.52
C LEU A 33 2.22 -0.28 -7.71
N ASP A 34 2.89 -0.86 -8.72
CA ASP A 34 4.17 -0.38 -9.21
C ASP A 34 4.03 0.96 -9.96
N ALA A 35 5.15 1.53 -10.41
CA ALA A 35 5.15 2.81 -11.13
C ALA A 35 4.41 2.77 -12.49
N ALA A 36 4.22 1.58 -13.06
CA ALA A 36 3.45 1.36 -14.30
C ALA A 36 1.96 1.08 -14.02
N GLY A 37 1.56 1.00 -12.76
CA GLY A 37 0.19 0.72 -12.34
C GLY A 37 -0.15 -0.77 -12.24
N ASN A 38 0.84 -1.67 -12.28
CA ASN A 38 0.61 -3.10 -12.11
C ASN A 38 0.51 -3.46 -10.63
N THR A 39 -0.42 -4.36 -10.30
CA THR A 39 -0.57 -4.87 -8.93
C THR A 39 0.61 -5.75 -8.54
N VAL A 40 1.30 -5.37 -7.46
CA VAL A 40 2.45 -6.11 -6.91
C VAL A 40 2.12 -6.86 -5.61
N ALA A 41 1.11 -6.40 -4.87
CA ALA A 41 0.62 -7.07 -3.67
C ALA A 41 -0.82 -6.67 -3.38
N THR A 42 -1.55 -7.56 -2.71
CA THR A 42 -2.90 -7.28 -2.21
C THR A 42 -3.05 -7.82 -0.80
N GLY A 43 -3.87 -7.17 0.01
CA GLY A 43 -4.14 -7.57 1.39
C GLY A 43 -5.51 -7.09 1.87
N LYS A 44 -5.93 -7.59 3.03
CA LYS A 44 -7.17 -7.18 3.70
C LYS A 44 -6.90 -6.91 5.16
N GLY A 45 -7.58 -5.92 5.71
CA GLY A 45 -7.47 -5.53 7.11
C GLY A 45 -6.93 -4.10 7.28
N PRO A 46 -7.27 -3.45 8.41
CA PRO A 46 -6.87 -2.08 8.69
C PRO A 46 -5.43 -1.95 9.17
N ASP A 47 -4.79 -3.04 9.59
CA ASP A 47 -3.37 -3.08 9.95
C ASP A 47 -2.77 -4.37 9.39
N ILE A 48 -2.00 -4.25 8.31
CA ILE A 48 -1.43 -5.39 7.60
C ILE A 48 -0.03 -5.07 7.08
N THR A 49 0.79 -6.10 7.07
CA THR A 49 2.12 -6.08 6.45
C THR A 49 2.12 -7.01 5.25
N LEU A 50 2.49 -6.50 4.08
CA LEU A 50 2.74 -7.31 2.89
C LEU A 50 4.22 -7.17 2.47
N THR A 51 4.64 -8.01 1.52
CA THR A 51 6.00 -8.01 0.99
C THR A 51 5.97 -7.62 -0.49
N ILE A 52 6.85 -6.70 -0.87
CA ILE A 52 7.24 -6.45 -2.26
C ILE A 52 8.50 -7.26 -2.51
N PHE A 53 8.39 -8.29 -3.33
CA PHE A 53 9.54 -9.10 -3.74
C PHE A 53 10.38 -8.35 -4.77
N ASN A 54 11.71 -8.41 -4.62
CA ASN A 54 12.67 -7.71 -5.49
C ASN A 54 12.30 -6.22 -5.68
N ALA A 55 12.21 -5.50 -4.56
CA ALA A 55 11.70 -4.14 -4.51
C ALA A 55 12.58 -3.14 -5.28
N HIS A 56 11.94 -2.24 -6.02
CA HIS A 56 12.60 -1.11 -6.66
C HIS A 56 12.73 0.03 -5.65
N LEU A 57 13.95 0.25 -5.16
CA LEU A 57 14.21 1.25 -4.13
C LEU A 57 14.11 2.68 -4.68
N TRP A 58 13.56 3.56 -3.86
CA TRP A 58 13.69 5.00 -4.08
C TRP A 58 15.13 5.42 -3.78
N ASN A 59 15.89 5.78 -4.81
CA ASN A 59 17.30 6.14 -4.69
C ASN A 59 17.51 7.65 -4.94
N GLY A 60 16.75 8.47 -4.21
CA GLY A 60 16.82 9.93 -4.33
C GLY A 60 16.53 10.41 -5.75
N VAL A 61 17.23 11.48 -6.17
CA VAL A 61 17.08 12.05 -7.53
C VAL A 61 17.54 11.09 -8.62
N LYS A 62 18.44 10.15 -8.30
CA LYS A 62 18.99 9.20 -9.27
C LYS A 62 17.90 8.25 -9.79
N ASP A 63 17.00 7.84 -8.92
CA ASP A 63 15.90 6.94 -9.25
C ASP A 63 14.73 7.16 -8.27
N PRO A 64 13.87 8.16 -8.52
CA PRO A 64 12.81 8.55 -7.59
C PRO A 64 11.59 7.62 -7.72
N TYR A 65 11.81 6.31 -7.65
CA TYR A 65 10.76 5.30 -7.81
C TYR A 65 9.71 5.40 -6.69
N LEU A 66 8.44 5.33 -7.06
CA LEU A 66 7.33 5.36 -6.12
C LEU A 66 6.33 4.26 -6.46
N TYR A 67 5.93 3.54 -5.43
CA TYR A 67 4.75 2.69 -5.44
C TYR A 67 3.51 3.50 -5.07
N SER A 68 2.33 2.93 -5.32
CA SER A 68 1.06 3.46 -4.83
C SER A 68 0.35 2.43 -3.97
N CYS A 69 -0.09 2.82 -2.77
CA CYS A 69 -1.00 2.05 -1.93
C CYS A 69 -2.41 2.59 -2.13
N LYS A 70 -3.29 1.76 -2.66
CA LYS A 70 -4.71 2.01 -2.78
C LYS A 70 -5.44 1.24 -1.68
N ALA A 71 -6.09 1.98 -0.79
CA ALA A 71 -6.91 1.43 0.28
C ALA A 71 -8.37 1.71 -0.01
N ARG A 72 -9.22 0.69 0.08
CA ARG A 72 -10.67 0.79 -0.16
C ARG A 72 -11.43 0.28 1.05
N LEU A 73 -12.44 1.03 1.49
CA LEU A 73 -13.42 0.56 2.45
C LEU A 73 -14.55 -0.14 1.69
N VAL A 74 -14.76 -1.41 1.98
CA VAL A 74 -15.76 -2.26 1.31
C VAL A 74 -16.88 -2.60 2.28
N VAL A 75 -18.11 -2.22 1.93
CA VAL A 75 -19.31 -2.49 2.72
C VAL A 75 -20.27 -3.31 1.87
N ASN A 76 -20.67 -4.49 2.34
CA ASN A 76 -21.57 -5.39 1.61
C ASN A 76 -21.14 -5.67 0.16
N GLY A 77 -19.84 -5.75 -0.10
CA GLY A 77 -19.26 -6.00 -1.43
C GLY A 77 -19.17 -4.76 -2.34
N THR A 78 -19.58 -3.59 -1.87
CA THR A 78 -19.48 -2.32 -2.60
C THR A 78 -18.33 -1.48 -2.03
N VAL A 79 -17.56 -0.83 -2.90
CA VAL A 79 -16.53 0.13 -2.47
C VAL A 79 -17.23 1.44 -2.11
N GLU A 80 -17.23 1.78 -0.83
CA GLU A 80 -17.87 3.00 -0.31
C GLU A 80 -16.88 4.17 -0.23
N ASP A 81 -15.60 3.89 0.00
CA ASP A 81 -14.53 4.90 0.03
C ASP A 81 -13.22 4.34 -0.53
N GLU A 82 -12.40 5.22 -1.08
CA GLU A 82 -11.07 4.91 -1.64
C GLU A 82 -10.09 6.05 -1.38
N THR A 83 -8.89 5.68 -0.92
CA THR A 83 -7.75 6.60 -0.88
C THR A 83 -6.53 5.97 -1.54
N THR A 84 -5.73 6.79 -2.22
CA THR A 84 -4.47 6.37 -2.83
C THR A 84 -3.34 7.23 -2.32
N THR A 85 -2.29 6.61 -1.78
CA THR A 85 -1.09 7.27 -1.27
C THR A 85 0.16 6.67 -1.90
N ARG A 86 1.05 7.53 -2.41
CA ARG A 86 2.35 7.09 -2.94
C ARG A 86 3.37 6.93 -1.83
N PHE A 87 4.27 5.96 -1.98
CA PHE A 87 5.37 5.72 -1.05
C PHE A 87 6.63 5.27 -1.79
N GLY A 88 7.78 5.65 -1.28
CA GLY A 88 9.07 5.09 -1.67
C GLY A 88 9.44 3.95 -0.73
N VAL A 89 10.30 3.06 -1.19
CA VAL A 89 10.91 1.98 -0.40
C VAL A 89 12.40 2.25 -0.26
#